data_AF-A0A084BAJ0-F1
#
_entry.id   AF-A0A084BAJ0-F1
#
_cell.length_a   1.000
_cell.length_b   1.000
_cell.length_c   1.000
_cell.angle_alpha   90.00
_cell.angle_beta   90.00
_cell.angle_gamma   90.00
#
_symmetry.space_group_name_H-M   'P 1'
#
loop_
_entity.id
_entity.type
_entity.pdbx_description
1 polymer ?
#
loop_
_entity_poly.entity_id
_entity_poly.type
_entity_poly.pdbx_seq_one_letter_code
_entity_poly.pdbx_strand_id
1 'polypeptide(L)'
;MTKAQEEVDKAIGRDRLPDFDDLHRIPYITAMIRKAFRWRTVAPVSIPHPSVKSDTGTRKCLGQHFAKQTLFLLISSFLWAFDIRPPVDGYEKPILPSLDPMDWGAFLASPPPMDFQAIIKPRSPAVVSVINQAVGKGI
;
A
#
# COMPACT_ATOMS: atom_id res chain seq x y z
N MET A 1 7.53 3.74 9.08
CA MET A 1 6.34 4.39 8.48
C MET A 1 6.31 5.90 8.69
N THR A 2 7.01 6.41 9.72
CA THR A 2 7.03 7.81 10.16
C THR A 2 7.13 8.84 9.03
N LYS A 3 8.10 8.72 8.12
CA LYS A 3 8.30 9.68 7.03
C LYS A 3 7.09 9.81 6.09
N ALA A 4 6.40 8.72 5.79
CA ALA A 4 5.22 8.75 4.91
C ALA A 4 4.04 9.43 5.62
N GLN A 5 3.85 9.10 6.89
CA GLN A 5 2.79 9.70 7.72
C GLN A 5 3.01 11.20 7.92
N GLU A 6 4.26 11.65 8.09
CA GLU A 6 4.59 13.07 8.18
C GLU A 6 4.28 13.84 6.88
N GLU A 7 4.54 13.25 5.70
CA GLU A 7 4.18 13.88 4.42
C GLU A 7 2.66 14.02 4.30
N VAL A 8 1.92 12.96 4.62
CA VAL A 8 0.45 12.95 4.63
C VAL A 8 -0.10 14.00 5.60
N ASP A 9 0.41 14.06 6.82
CA ASP A 9 -0.04 15.01 7.84
C ASP A 9 0.21 16.46 7.39
N LYS A 10 1.34 16.74 6.72
CA LYS A 10 1.67 18.07 6.19
C LYS A 10 0.78 18.47 5.00
N ALA A 11 0.43 17.54 4.14
CA ALA A 11 -0.35 17.83 2.94
C ALA A 11 -1.85 17.92 3.22
N ILE A 12 -2.40 16.97 3.98
CA ILE A 12 -3.84 16.77 4.14
C ILE A 12 -4.34 17.26 5.48
N GLY A 13 -3.52 17.19 6.54
CA GLY A 13 -3.97 17.49 7.90
C GLY A 13 -4.77 16.34 8.52
N ARG A 14 -5.69 16.66 9.43
CA ARG A 14 -6.53 15.68 10.17
C ARG A 14 -8.02 16.01 10.14
N ASP A 15 -8.42 16.86 9.21
CA ASP A 15 -9.76 17.41 9.04
C ASP A 15 -10.59 16.66 8.00
N ARG A 16 -9.95 16.01 7.02
CA ARG A 16 -10.61 15.21 5.99
C ARG A 16 -9.84 13.93 5.62
N LEU A 17 -10.55 13.01 4.96
CA LEU A 17 -9.95 11.82 4.37
C LEU A 17 -9.11 12.17 3.12
N PRO A 18 -8.03 11.43 2.84
CA PRO A 18 -7.31 11.54 1.58
C PRO A 18 -8.21 11.25 0.37
N ASP A 19 -8.03 12.01 -0.72
CA ASP A 19 -8.73 11.81 -1.99
C ASP A 19 -7.74 11.74 -3.17
N PHE A 20 -8.27 11.64 -4.40
CA PHE A 20 -7.42 11.55 -5.60
C PHE A 20 -6.68 12.84 -5.93
N ASP A 21 -7.18 14.00 -5.49
CA ASP A 21 -6.56 15.30 -5.79
C ASP A 21 -5.25 15.49 -5.00
N ASP A 22 -5.09 14.74 -3.91
CA ASP A 22 -3.87 14.72 -3.11
C ASP A 22 -2.69 13.98 -3.78
N LEU A 23 -2.90 13.30 -4.91
CA LEU A 23 -1.88 12.49 -5.61
C LEU A 23 -0.59 13.26 -5.90
N HIS A 24 -0.70 14.53 -6.29
CA HIS A 24 0.45 15.39 -6.59
C HIS A 24 1.11 15.98 -5.33
N ARG A 25 0.39 15.96 -4.19
CA ARG A 25 0.81 16.59 -2.93
C ARG A 25 1.61 15.64 -2.04
N ILE A 26 1.43 14.32 -2.21
CA ILE A 26 2.12 13.27 -1.43
C ILE A 26 2.97 12.33 -2.32
N PRO A 27 4.06 12.84 -2.94
CA PRO A 27 4.88 12.07 -3.86
C PRO A 27 5.61 10.89 -3.21
N TYR A 28 5.87 10.92 -1.89
CA TYR A 28 6.53 9.81 -1.20
C TYR A 28 5.68 8.54 -1.22
N ILE A 29 4.35 8.65 -1.10
CA ILE A 29 3.46 7.48 -1.23
C ILE A 29 3.54 6.89 -2.64
N THR A 30 3.49 7.73 -3.66
CA THR A 30 3.66 7.29 -5.06
C THR A 30 5.02 6.60 -5.25
N ALA A 31 6.10 7.15 -4.68
CA ALA A 31 7.41 6.55 -4.72
C ALA A 31 7.46 5.19 -3.98
N MET A 32 6.77 5.07 -2.84
CA MET A 32 6.66 3.84 -2.07
C MET A 32 5.93 2.74 -2.86
N ILE A 33 4.81 3.07 -3.50
CA ILE A 33 4.08 2.15 -4.39
C ILE A 33 4.97 1.68 -5.53
N ARG A 34 5.66 2.61 -6.22
CA ARG A 34 6.59 2.27 -7.31
C ARG A 34 7.76 1.42 -6.81
N LYS A 35 8.27 1.69 -5.60
CA LYS A 35 9.34 0.90 -4.98
C LYS A 35 8.86 -0.52 -4.66
N ALA A 36 7.65 -0.67 -4.11
CA ALA A 36 7.04 -1.97 -3.83
C ALA A 36 6.92 -2.79 -5.12
N PHE A 37 6.32 -2.24 -6.19
CA PHE A 37 6.23 -2.93 -7.47
C PHE A 37 7.57 -3.22 -8.13
N ARG A 38 8.59 -2.37 -7.92
CA ARG A 38 9.96 -2.63 -8.42
C ARG A 38 10.60 -3.83 -7.71
N TRP A 39 10.44 -3.93 -6.39
CA TRP A 39 10.97 -5.06 -5.62
C TRP A 39 10.17 -6.34 -5.85
N ARG A 40 8.85 -6.22 -5.94
CA ARG A 40 7.90 -7.34 -6.07
C ARG A 40 6.81 -6.94 -7.05
N THR A 41 7.02 -7.23 -8.32
CA THR A 41 5.96 -7.10 -9.32
C THR A 41 4.94 -8.23 -9.17
N VAL A 42 3.68 -7.95 -9.48
CA VAL A 42 2.56 -8.92 -9.34
C VAL A 42 2.76 -10.14 -10.23
N ALA A 43 3.38 -9.95 -11.40
CA ALA A 43 3.65 -10.99 -12.39
C ALA A 43 5.11 -10.87 -12.87
N PRO A 44 6.08 -11.51 -12.19
CA PRO A 44 7.52 -11.42 -12.51
C PRO A 44 7.86 -11.83 -13.94
N VAL A 45 7.20 -12.85 -14.47
CA VAL A 45 7.41 -13.37 -15.82
C VAL A 45 6.35 -12.92 -16.83
N SER A 46 5.42 -12.04 -16.42
CA SER A 46 4.26 -11.65 -17.24
C SER A 46 3.48 -12.88 -17.76
N ILE A 47 2.64 -12.70 -18.79
CA ILE A 47 1.95 -13.78 -19.49
C ILE A 47 2.84 -14.24 -20.66
N PRO A 48 3.23 -15.52 -20.76
CA PRO A 48 4.01 -16.02 -21.89
C PRO A 48 3.35 -15.69 -23.24
N HIS A 49 4.13 -15.14 -24.18
CA HIS A 49 3.67 -14.80 -25.53
C HIS A 49 4.78 -15.02 -26.56
N PRO A 50 4.44 -15.25 -27.84
CA PRO A 50 5.42 -15.28 -28.94
C PRO A 50 6.14 -13.93 -29.06
N SER A 51 7.42 -13.94 -29.47
CA SER A 51 8.19 -12.71 -29.71
C SER A 51 7.78 -12.07 -31.03
N VAL A 52 6.71 -11.28 -31.02
CA VAL A 52 6.36 -10.37 -32.12
C VAL A 52 6.91 -8.97 -31.82
N LYS A 53 7.26 -8.21 -32.85
CA LYS A 53 7.95 -6.90 -32.74
C LYS A 53 7.39 -6.03 -31.61
N SER A 54 8.29 -5.65 -30.69
CA SER A 54 8.13 -4.79 -29.51
C SER A 54 6.82 -4.99 -28.73
N ASP A 55 6.86 -5.84 -27.70
CA ASP A 55 5.79 -6.00 -26.70
C ASP A 55 5.52 -4.74 -25.84
N THR A 56 6.20 -3.63 -26.14
CA THR A 56 6.09 -2.35 -25.47
C THR A 56 4.82 -1.59 -25.91
N GLY A 57 3.63 -2.16 -25.76
CA GLY A 57 2.40 -1.42 -26.08
C GLY A 57 1.07 -2.15 -25.89
N THR A 58 0.95 -3.37 -26.39
CA THR A 58 -0.35 -4.03 -26.62
C THR A 58 -0.81 -4.96 -25.50
N ARG A 59 0.06 -5.31 -24.54
CA ARG A 59 -0.26 -6.26 -23.45
C ARG A 59 -0.07 -5.65 -22.05
N LYS A 60 -0.20 -4.33 -21.93
CA LYS A 60 -0.27 -3.67 -20.62
C LYS A 60 -1.55 -4.12 -19.90
N CYS A 61 -1.47 -4.33 -18.59
CA CYS A 61 -2.65 -4.65 -17.78
C CYS A 61 -3.68 -3.53 -17.95
N LEU A 62 -4.87 -3.87 -18.45
CA LEU A 62 -5.96 -2.91 -18.68
C LEU A 62 -6.35 -2.20 -17.37
N GLY A 63 -6.32 -2.93 -16.25
CA GLY A 63 -6.61 -2.41 -14.92
C GLY A 63 -5.46 -1.62 -14.27
N GLN A 64 -4.32 -1.42 -14.93
CA GLN A 64 -3.14 -0.81 -14.29
C GLN A 64 -3.41 0.60 -13.75
N HIS A 65 -4.18 1.41 -14.49
CA HIS A 65 -4.51 2.78 -14.09
C HIS A 65 -5.43 2.78 -12.86
N PHE A 66 -6.50 1.98 -12.90
CA PHE A 66 -7.41 1.80 -11.78
C PHE A 66 -6.67 1.28 -10.54
N ALA A 67 -5.89 0.21 -10.68
CA ALA A 67 -5.14 -0.37 -9.56
C ALA A 67 -4.19 0.63 -8.89
N LYS A 68 -3.49 1.46 -9.67
CA LYS A 68 -2.58 2.48 -9.13
C LYS A 68 -3.32 3.56 -8.34
N GLN A 69 -4.48 4.00 -8.84
CA GLN A 69 -5.32 4.99 -8.17
C GLN A 69 -5.93 4.42 -6.88
N THR A 70 -6.46 3.20 -6.92
CA THR A 70 -7.00 2.53 -5.73
C THR A 70 -5.92 2.28 -4.69
N LEU A 71 -4.75 1.77 -5.08
CA LEU A 71 -3.63 1.57 -4.16
C LEU A 71 -3.19 2.87 -3.49
N PHE A 72 -3.15 3.96 -4.26
CA PHE A 72 -2.83 5.27 -3.73
C PHE A 72 -3.83 5.69 -2.64
N LEU A 73 -5.14 5.62 -2.91
CA LEU A 73 -6.14 5.97 -1.91
C LEU A 73 -6.04 5.08 -0.68
N LEU A 74 -6.02 3.76 -0.87
CA LEU A 74 -5.95 2.81 0.25
C LEU A 74 -4.74 3.10 1.12
N ILE A 75 -3.54 3.13 0.55
CA ILE A 75 -2.30 3.33 1.31
C ILE A 75 -2.32 4.70 2.01
N SER A 76 -2.80 5.75 1.33
CA SER A 76 -2.89 7.08 1.91
C SER A 76 -3.88 7.10 3.09
N SER A 77 -5.07 6.53 2.92
CA SER A 77 -6.08 6.44 3.99
C SER A 77 -5.60 5.60 5.16
N PHE A 78 -4.93 4.47 4.91
CA PHE A 78 -4.37 3.62 5.98
C PHE A 78 -3.28 4.35 6.76
N LEU A 79 -2.35 5.02 6.09
CA LEU A 79 -1.28 5.78 6.75
C LEU A 79 -1.79 7.03 7.47
N TRP A 80 -2.82 7.67 6.92
CA TRP A 80 -3.50 8.79 7.56
C TRP A 80 -4.23 8.34 8.84
N ALA A 81 -4.94 7.21 8.78
CA ALA A 81 -5.81 6.75 9.86
C ALA A 81 -5.09 5.98 10.99
N PHE A 82 -4.15 5.10 10.63
CA PHE A 82 -3.64 4.08 11.54
C PHE A 82 -2.11 4.13 11.73
N ASP A 83 -1.71 3.78 12.93
CA ASP A 83 -0.34 3.41 13.28
C ASP A 83 -0.24 1.88 13.20
N ILE A 84 0.59 1.40 12.28
CA ILE A 84 0.76 -0.03 11.99
C ILE A 84 2.15 -0.42 12.48
N ARG A 85 2.20 -1.30 13.50
CA ARG A 85 3.44 -1.78 14.11
C ARG A 85 3.51 -3.30 14.10
N PRO A 86 4.72 -3.88 13.93
CA PRO A 86 4.91 -5.30 14.17
C PRO A 86 4.68 -5.60 15.66
N PRO A 87 4.20 -6.80 16.02
CA PRO A 87 4.23 -7.25 17.40
C PRO A 87 5.68 -7.40 17.86
N VAL A 88 5.89 -7.20 19.15
CA VAL A 88 7.17 -7.41 19.80
C VAL A 88 7.20 -8.80 20.42
N ASP A 89 8.35 -9.47 20.32
CA ASP A 89 8.61 -10.70 21.06
C ASP A 89 8.86 -10.39 22.55
N GLY A 90 8.97 -11.41 23.39
CA GLY A 90 9.27 -11.29 24.82
C GLY A 90 10.59 -10.55 25.14
N TYR A 91 11.45 -10.35 24.14
CA TYR A 91 12.72 -9.62 24.22
C TYR A 91 12.68 -8.26 23.48
N GLU A 92 11.49 -7.66 23.32
CA GLU A 92 11.26 -6.35 22.67
C GLU A 92 11.68 -6.23 21.19
N LYS A 93 12.09 -7.34 20.57
CA LYS A 93 12.46 -7.37 19.15
C LYS A 93 11.20 -7.45 18.28
N PRO A 94 11.06 -6.64 17.21
CA PRO A 94 9.93 -6.75 16.31
C PRO A 94 9.97 -8.08 15.56
N ILE A 95 8.85 -8.80 15.58
CA ILE A 95 8.67 -10.02 14.79
C ILE A 95 8.31 -9.59 13.37
N LEU A 96 9.23 -9.83 12.43
CA LEU A 96 9.05 -9.49 11.02
C LEU A 96 8.78 -10.76 10.20
N PRO A 97 7.89 -10.69 9.18
CA PRO A 97 7.72 -11.80 8.26
C PRO A 97 9.00 -12.04 7.47
N SER A 98 9.24 -13.29 7.06
CA SER A 98 10.36 -13.60 6.18
C SER A 98 10.18 -12.88 4.84
N LEU A 99 11.28 -12.31 4.33
CA LEU A 99 11.32 -11.64 3.03
C LEU A 99 12.06 -12.46 1.98
N ASP A 100 12.50 -13.67 2.34
CA ASP A 100 13.28 -14.56 1.48
C ASP A 100 12.44 -14.95 0.26
N PRO A 101 12.83 -14.58 -0.98
CA PRO A 101 12.13 -14.94 -2.22
C PRO A 101 11.71 -16.41 -2.36
N MET A 102 12.39 -17.35 -1.71
CA MET A 102 12.09 -18.78 -1.84
C MET A 102 10.86 -19.22 -1.04
N ASP A 103 10.56 -18.58 0.10
CA ASP A 103 9.38 -18.86 0.94
C ASP A 103 8.05 -18.57 0.23
N TRP A 104 8.10 -17.89 -0.92
CA TRP A 104 6.95 -17.33 -1.62
C TRP A 104 6.43 -18.22 -2.76
N GLY A 105 7.03 -19.39 -2.97
CA GLY A 105 6.42 -20.58 -3.61
C GLY A 105 5.93 -20.50 -5.08
N ALA A 106 5.79 -19.32 -5.67
CA ALA A 106 5.20 -19.14 -7.00
C ALA A 106 6.06 -18.24 -7.89
N PHE A 107 6.77 -18.82 -8.85
CA PHE A 107 7.54 -18.07 -9.85
C PHE A 107 6.62 -17.30 -10.84
N LEU A 108 5.36 -17.73 -10.94
CA LEU A 108 4.36 -17.20 -11.89
C LEU A 108 3.46 -16.12 -11.29
N ALA A 109 3.26 -16.09 -9.97
CA ALA A 109 2.33 -15.18 -9.30
C ALA A 109 2.90 -14.67 -7.98
N SER A 110 2.33 -13.56 -7.47
CA SER A 110 2.65 -13.07 -6.14
C SER A 110 2.48 -14.19 -5.10
N PRO A 111 3.31 -14.22 -4.05
CA PRO A 111 3.28 -15.24 -3.02
C PRO A 111 1.90 -15.62 -2.45
N PRO A 112 1.77 -16.85 -1.91
CA PRO A 112 0.58 -17.21 -1.15
C PRO A 112 0.40 -16.26 0.05
N PRO A 113 -0.84 -16.11 0.56
CA PRO A 113 -1.09 -15.33 1.78
C PRO A 113 -0.16 -15.82 2.89
N MET A 114 0.72 -14.95 3.36
CA MET A 114 1.56 -15.26 4.52
C MET A 114 0.83 -14.81 5.77
N ASP A 115 0.83 -15.66 6.78
CA ASP A 115 0.37 -15.27 8.10
C ASP A 115 1.40 -14.33 8.72
N PHE A 116 0.98 -13.11 9.01
CA PHE A 116 1.77 -12.17 9.79
C PHE A 116 0.86 -11.46 10.77
N GLN A 117 1.40 -11.18 11.96
CA GLN A 117 0.69 -10.42 12.97
C GLN A 117 1.06 -8.94 12.83
N ALA A 118 0.07 -8.06 12.99
CA ALA A 118 0.27 -6.62 12.98
C ALA A 118 -0.64 -5.97 14.03
N ILE A 119 -0.09 -5.01 14.78
CA ILE A 119 -0.83 -4.16 15.70
C ILE A 119 -1.26 -2.93 14.93
N ILE A 120 -2.57 -2.77 14.74
CA ILE A 120 -3.18 -1.63 14.03
C ILE A 120 -3.96 -0.81 15.05
N LYS A 121 -3.52 0.42 15.29
CA LYS A 121 -4.20 1.35 16.23
C LYS A 121 -4.52 2.67 15.54
N PRO A 122 -5.69 3.30 15.80
CA PRO A 122 -5.96 4.65 15.31
C PRO A 122 -4.90 5.64 15.82
N ARG A 123 -4.47 6.57 14.96
CA ARG A 123 -3.39 7.50 15.30
C ARG A 123 -3.78 8.56 16.32
N SER A 124 -5.02 9.05 16.26
CA SER A 124 -5.50 10.11 17.17
C SER A 124 -7.02 10.10 17.33
N PRO A 125 -7.57 10.66 18.43
CA PRO A 125 -9.01 10.80 18.60
C PRO A 125 -9.68 11.65 17.51
N ALA A 126 -8.99 12.67 16.99
CA ALA A 126 -9.49 13.53 15.90
C ALA A 126 -9.71 12.74 14.60
N VAL A 127 -8.79 11.81 14.29
CA VAL A 127 -8.94 10.91 13.15
C VAL A 127 -10.16 10.00 13.33
N VAL A 128 -10.38 9.50 14.55
CA VAL A 128 -11.54 8.65 14.87
C VAL A 128 -12.86 9.41 14.68
N SER A 129 -12.94 10.69 15.10
CA SER A 129 -14.15 11.48 14.90
C SER A 129 -14.46 11.71 13.43
N VAL A 130 -13.44 11.99 12.61
CA VAL A 130 -13.61 12.16 11.16
C VAL A 130 -14.06 10.86 10.50
N ILE A 131 -13.47 9.72 10.86
CA ILE A 131 -13.89 8.40 10.36
C ILE A 131 -15.34 8.12 10.73
N ASN A 132 -15.72 8.32 11.99
CA ASN A 132 -17.09 8.11 12.45
C ASN A 132 -18.09 9.04 11.74
N GLN A 133 -17.70 10.29 11.47
CA GLN A 133 -18.52 11.21 10.70
C GLN A 133 -18.67 10.77 9.24
N ALA A 134 -17.61 10.26 8.62
CA ALA A 134 -17.64 9.77 7.25
C ALA A 134 -18.53 8.52 7.11
N VAL A 135 -18.44 7.59 8.06
CA VAL A 135 -19.29 6.38 8.10
C VAL A 135 -20.75 6.75 8.37
N GLY A 136 -21.00 7.68 9.30
CA GLY A 136 -22.36 8.13 9.64
C GLY A 136 -23.09 8.90 8.53
N LYS A 137 -22.38 9.32 7.47
CA LYS A 137 -22.99 9.93 6.26
C LYS A 137 -23.31 8.90 5.17
N GLY A 138 -22.97 7.63 5.38
CA GLY A 138 -23.01 6.58 4.36
C GLY A 138 -23.87 5.38 4.75
N ILE A 139 -25.09 5.60 5.27
CA ILE A 139 -26.26 4.70 5.23
C ILE A 139 -27.51 5.58 5.17
#